data_AF-A0A5B1QL19-F1
#
_entry.id   AF-A0A5B1QL19-F1
#
_cell.length_a   1.000
_cell.length_b   1.000
_cell.length_c   1.000
_cell.angle_alpha   90.00
_cell.angle_beta   90.00
_cell.angle_gamma   90.00
#
_symmetry.space_group_name_H-M   'P 1'
#
loop_
_entity.id
_entity.type
_entity.pdbx_description
1 polymer ?
#
loop_
_entity_poly.entity_id
_entity_poly.type
_entity_poly.pdbx_seq_one_letter_code
_entity_poly.pdbx_strand_id
1 'polypeptide(L)'
;MQRRSRLYLALSHRYKPPGFQWSILLATHDEVSQTLSAEQPDATRWDVIDINEAPEPDSDTINCLRSGPPEWRRREEQISQAAAVSTGLIGRFLLAKIAVAEYQAAVARIQAALATVPVEGDDRVWALRAVQALQAAGVINLAGDVRDSADLEKVVLVAGEEVVDRIQRRRLEIRSVRDIPVGELRKGWWRKIV
;
A
#
# COMPACT_ATOMS: atom_id res chain seq x y z
N MET A 1 -26.00 0.26 3.47
CA MET A 1 -24.78 0.96 3.93
C MET A 1 -23.94 1.30 2.71
N GLN A 2 -23.82 2.59 2.35
CA GLN A 2 -23.13 3.00 1.12
C GLN A 2 -21.60 2.88 1.26
N ARG A 3 -20.97 2.12 0.36
CA ARG A 3 -19.56 1.68 0.41
C ARG A 3 -18.58 2.84 0.16
N ARG A 4 -18.10 3.50 1.21
CA ARG A 4 -16.99 4.46 1.07
C ARG A 4 -15.70 3.69 0.79
N SER A 5 -14.98 4.08 -0.27
CA SER A 5 -13.66 3.52 -0.58
C SER A 5 -12.58 4.46 -0.05
N ARG A 6 -11.41 3.92 0.24
CA ARG A 6 -10.27 4.68 0.77
C ARG A 6 -9.04 4.35 -0.06
N LEU A 7 -8.30 5.39 -0.41
CA LEU A 7 -7.04 5.30 -1.10
C LEU A 7 -5.93 5.44 -0.06
N TYR A 8 -5.01 4.47 -0.06
CA TYR A 8 -3.91 4.40 0.87
C TYR A 8 -2.57 4.29 0.13
N LEU A 9 -1.53 4.78 0.77
CA LEU A 9 -0.17 4.25 0.60
C LEU A 9 -0.02 3.12 1.62
N ALA A 10 0.32 1.91 1.18
CA ALA A 10 0.39 0.72 2.03
C ALA A 10 1.82 0.20 2.11
N LEU A 11 2.19 -0.28 3.29
CA LEU A 11 3.47 -0.94 3.58
C LEU A 11 3.24 -2.41 3.89
N SER A 12 3.92 -3.27 3.14
CA SER A 12 4.05 -4.68 3.46
C SER A 12 5.48 -5.00 3.88
N HIS A 13 5.66 -5.80 4.93
CA HIS A 13 6.98 -6.25 5.35
C HIS A 13 7.54 -7.26 4.32
N ARG A 14 8.80 -7.08 3.89
CA ARG A 14 9.39 -7.96 2.86
C ARG A 14 9.87 -9.32 3.40
N TYR A 15 9.81 -9.54 4.71
CA TYR A 15 10.26 -10.75 5.44
C TYR A 15 11.75 -11.08 5.30
N LYS A 16 12.20 -11.41 4.08
CA LYS A 16 13.58 -11.82 3.79
C LYS A 16 14.50 -10.61 3.58
N PRO A 17 14.29 -9.72 2.59
CA PRO A 17 15.05 -8.49 2.54
C PRO A 17 14.55 -7.50 3.60
N PRO A 18 15.45 -6.65 4.16
CA PRO A 18 15.05 -5.60 5.08
C PRO A 18 14.20 -4.55 4.35
N GLY A 19 13.29 -3.92 5.12
CA GLY A 19 12.45 -2.83 4.62
C GLY A 19 11.05 -3.27 4.20
N PHE A 20 10.42 -2.39 3.41
CA PHE A 20 9.00 -2.47 3.09
C PHE A 20 8.80 -2.58 1.59
N GLN A 21 7.74 -3.29 1.20
CA GLN A 21 7.13 -3.15 -0.11
C GLN A 21 6.11 -2.02 -0.06
N TRP A 22 6.29 -1.01 -0.92
CA TRP A 22 5.43 0.16 -1.02
C TRP A 22 4.40 -0.04 -2.13
N SER A 23 3.13 0.25 -1.84
CA SER A 23 2.05 0.08 -2.81
C SER A 23 0.97 1.14 -2.65
N ILE A 24 0.30 1.46 -3.75
CA ILE A 24 -0.95 2.24 -3.73
C ILE A 24 -2.10 1.25 -3.61
N LEU A 25 -2.97 1.45 -2.64
CA LEU A 25 -4.07 0.54 -2.33
C LEU A 25 -5.40 1.29 -2.32
N LEU A 26 -6.28 0.97 -3.26
CA LEU A 26 -7.68 1.40 -3.24
C LEU A 26 -8.51 0.29 -2.62
N ALA A 27 -9.02 0.50 -1.42
CA ALA A 27 -9.74 -0.52 -0.69
C ALA A 27 -11.11 -0.07 -0.23
N THR A 28 -12.01 -1.04 -0.05
CA THR A 28 -13.26 -0.79 0.66
C THR A 28 -13.01 -0.50 2.14
N HIS A 29 -13.95 0.20 2.78
CA HIS A 29 -13.86 0.52 4.20
C HIS A 29 -13.72 -0.74 5.06
N ASP A 30 -12.83 -0.70 6.05
CA ASP A 30 -12.45 -1.86 6.89
C ASP A 30 -13.64 -2.63 7.45
N GLU A 31 -14.68 -1.94 7.95
CA GLU A 31 -15.91 -2.57 8.47
C GLU A 31 -16.60 -3.50 7.47
N VAL A 32 -16.50 -3.18 6.17
CA VAL A 32 -17.03 -4.03 5.10
C VAL A 32 -16.05 -5.17 4.82
N SER A 33 -14.75 -4.87 4.77
CA SER A 33 -13.69 -5.84 4.46
C SER A 33 -13.65 -7.05 5.40
N GLN A 34 -14.01 -6.89 6.67
CA GLN A 34 -14.00 -8.03 7.61
C GLN A 34 -15.13 -9.02 7.37
N THR A 35 -16.20 -8.59 6.71
CA THR A 35 -17.32 -9.47 6.38
C THR A 35 -17.03 -10.28 5.11
N LEU A 36 -15.95 -9.94 4.40
CA LEU A 36 -15.55 -10.58 3.17
C LEU A 36 -14.53 -11.68 3.47
N SER A 37 -14.67 -12.80 2.75
CA SER A 37 -13.72 -13.91 2.83
C SER A 37 -12.34 -13.46 2.33
N ALA A 38 -11.28 -14.14 2.79
CA ALA A 38 -9.93 -13.99 2.25
C ALA A 38 -9.85 -14.29 0.74
N GLU A 39 -10.83 -15.00 0.19
CA GLU A 39 -10.94 -15.35 -1.23
C GLU A 39 -11.64 -14.27 -2.07
N GLN A 40 -12.34 -13.33 -1.44
CA GLN A 40 -13.07 -12.27 -2.14
C GLN A 40 -12.22 -11.00 -2.22
N PRO A 41 -11.86 -10.54 -3.43
CA PRO A 41 -11.10 -9.30 -3.57
C PRO A 41 -11.97 -8.10 -3.18
N ASP A 42 -11.40 -7.25 -2.34
CA ASP A 42 -12.06 -6.06 -1.80
C ASP A 42 -11.18 -4.80 -1.89
N ALA A 43 -10.03 -4.93 -2.56
CA ALA A 43 -9.11 -3.86 -2.85
C ALA A 43 -8.37 -4.08 -4.18
N THR A 44 -7.98 -2.97 -4.80
CA THR A 44 -7.06 -2.94 -5.94
C THR A 44 -5.72 -2.40 -5.46
N ARG A 45 -4.66 -3.15 -5.71
CA ARG A 45 -3.27 -2.80 -5.39
C ARG A 45 -2.52 -2.47 -6.67
N TRP A 46 -1.80 -1.36 -6.65
CA TRP A 46 -0.78 -1.01 -7.63
C TRP A 46 0.57 -0.91 -6.97
N ASP A 47 1.55 -1.63 -7.48
CA ASP A 47 2.92 -1.59 -7.00
C ASP A 47 3.91 -1.87 -8.14
N VAL A 48 5.18 -1.87 -7.76
CA VAL A 48 6.27 -2.30 -8.62
C VAL A 48 7.01 -3.41 -7.89
N ILE A 49 7.29 -4.50 -8.61
CA ILE A 49 7.98 -5.68 -8.09
C ILE A 49 9.25 -5.92 -8.87
N ASP A 50 10.29 -6.39 -8.19
CA ASP A 50 11.45 -6.97 -8.86
C ASP A 50 11.10 -8.40 -9.28
N ILE A 51 11.01 -8.64 -10.59
CA ILE A 51 10.66 -9.96 -11.10
C ILE A 51 11.76 -11.00 -10.82
N ASN A 52 12.98 -10.56 -10.49
CA ASN A 52 14.06 -11.46 -10.12
C ASN A 52 13.93 -11.94 -8.65
N GLU A 53 13.13 -11.26 -7.82
CA GLU A 53 12.79 -11.67 -6.45
C GLU A 53 11.44 -12.40 -6.35
N ALA A 54 10.58 -12.31 -7.35
CA ALA A 54 9.26 -12.94 -7.35
C ALA A 54 9.35 -14.43 -7.77
N PRO A 55 8.84 -15.38 -6.97
CA PRO A 55 8.70 -16.76 -7.43
C PRO A 55 7.65 -16.82 -8.53
N GLU A 56 7.99 -17.36 -9.71
CA GLU A 56 6.97 -17.70 -10.70
C GLU A 56 6.07 -18.82 -10.14
N PRO A 57 4.72 -18.69 -10.25
CA PRO A 57 3.79 -19.60 -9.60
C PRO A 57 3.76 -21.03 -10.17
N ASP A 58 4.42 -21.33 -11.30
CA ASP A 58 4.34 -22.61 -12.00
C ASP A 58 5.70 -23.22 -12.40
N SER A 59 6.81 -22.73 -11.84
CA SER A 59 8.13 -23.27 -12.15
C SER A 59 8.54 -24.35 -11.13
N ASP A 60 8.41 -25.63 -11.51
CA ASP A 60 9.06 -26.79 -10.88
C ASP A 60 10.61 -26.69 -10.88
N THR A 61 11.16 -25.62 -11.47
CA THR A 61 12.58 -25.31 -11.46
C THR A 61 12.96 -24.60 -10.17
N ILE A 62 13.67 -25.33 -9.32
CA ILE A 62 14.41 -24.85 -8.15
C ILE A 62 15.22 -23.59 -8.52
N ASN A 63 14.96 -22.50 -7.78
CA ASN A 63 15.86 -21.38 -7.46
C ASN A 63 17.05 -21.16 -8.41
N CYS A 64 16.79 -20.48 -9.53
CA CYS A 64 17.81 -19.61 -10.11
C CYS A 64 17.39 -18.19 -9.73
N LEU A 65 17.97 -17.67 -8.63
CA LEU A 65 18.09 -16.21 -8.45
C LEU A 65 18.66 -15.69 -9.77
N ARG A 66 17.82 -15.04 -10.60
CA ARG A 66 18.29 -14.43 -11.85
C ARG A 66 19.35 -13.42 -11.43
N SER A 67 20.61 -13.78 -11.67
CA SER A 67 21.76 -12.96 -11.33
C SER A 67 21.86 -11.85 -12.37
N GLY A 68 20.94 -10.90 -12.30
CA GLY A 68 20.83 -9.75 -13.16
C GLY A 68 20.50 -8.50 -12.33
N PRO A 69 20.65 -7.31 -12.92
CA PRO A 69 20.15 -6.10 -12.28
C PRO A 69 18.64 -6.25 -12.02
N PRO A 70 18.11 -5.65 -10.93
CA PRO A 70 16.69 -5.74 -10.60
C PRO A 70 15.85 -5.28 -11.80
N GLU A 71 14.88 -6.10 -12.20
CA GLU A 71 13.98 -5.77 -13.30
C GLU A 71 12.62 -5.45 -12.71
N TRP A 72 12.43 -4.17 -12.47
CA TRP A 72 11.22 -3.63 -11.87
C TRP A 72 10.07 -3.62 -12.88
N ARG A 73 8.95 -4.22 -12.52
CA ARG A 73 7.72 -4.21 -13.32
C ARG A 73 6.54 -3.72 -12.52
N ARG A 74 5.69 -2.92 -13.17
CA ARG A 74 4.41 -2.51 -12.61
C ARG A 74 3.48 -3.71 -12.51
N ARG A 75 2.78 -3.82 -11.40
CA ARG A 75 1.73 -4.79 -11.15
C ARG A 75 0.47 -4.08 -10.70
N GLU A 76 -0.66 -4.51 -11.27
CA GLU A 76 -2.01 -4.17 -10.82
C GLU A 76 -2.70 -5.47 -10.46
N GLU A 77 -3.25 -5.56 -9.26
CA GLU A 77 -3.82 -6.80 -8.74
C GLU A 77 -5.08 -6.51 -7.92
N GLN A 78 -6.11 -7.34 -8.11
CA GLN A 78 -7.26 -7.38 -7.21
C GLN A 78 -6.92 -8.31 -6.05
N ILE A 79 -6.93 -7.77 -4.83
CA ILE A 79 -6.53 -8.50 -3.63
C ILE A 79 -7.63 -8.46 -2.57
N SER A 80 -7.63 -9.48 -1.71
CA SER A 80 -8.33 -9.41 -0.43
C SER A 80 -7.41 -8.79 0.61
N GLN A 81 -7.86 -7.74 1.30
CA GLN A 81 -7.12 -7.18 2.43
C GLN A 81 -6.94 -8.19 3.55
N ALA A 82 -7.90 -9.11 3.73
CA ALA A 82 -7.76 -10.18 4.72
C ALA A 82 -6.64 -11.15 4.34
N ALA A 83 -6.50 -11.50 3.05
CA ALA A 83 -5.35 -12.26 2.58
C ALA A 83 -4.03 -11.47 2.66
N ALA A 84 -4.08 -10.15 2.44
CA ALA A 84 -2.91 -9.27 2.53
C ALA A 84 -2.32 -9.19 3.94
N VAL A 85 -3.15 -9.30 4.99
CA VAL A 85 -2.68 -9.42 6.38
C VAL A 85 -1.76 -10.63 6.53
N SER A 86 -2.17 -11.79 6.01
CA SER A 86 -1.40 -13.03 6.09
C SER A 86 -0.09 -12.98 5.29
N THR A 87 -0.01 -12.11 4.28
CA THR A 87 1.17 -11.95 3.42
C THR A 87 2.02 -10.72 3.79
N GLY A 88 1.76 -10.10 4.93
CA GLY A 88 2.67 -9.13 5.55
C GLY A 88 2.29 -7.66 5.38
N LEU A 89 1.05 -7.33 5.05
CA LEU A 89 0.55 -5.96 5.15
C LEU A 89 0.62 -5.49 6.61
N ILE A 90 1.49 -4.52 6.88
CA ILE A 90 1.75 -4.03 8.25
C ILE A 90 1.24 -2.62 8.49
N GLY A 91 0.94 -1.84 7.46
CA GLY A 91 0.49 -0.46 7.66
C GLY A 91 -0.19 0.15 6.45
N ARG A 92 -1.13 1.06 6.70
CA ARG A 92 -1.87 1.81 5.66
C ARG A 92 -1.88 3.29 6.01
N PHE A 93 -1.57 4.14 5.06
CA PHE A 93 -1.48 5.59 5.22
C PHE A 93 -2.55 6.22 4.33
N LEU A 94 -3.58 6.79 4.95
CA LEU A 94 -4.73 7.32 4.23
C LEU A 94 -4.34 8.55 3.42
N LEU A 95 -4.53 8.45 2.10
CA LEU A 95 -4.33 9.53 1.15
C LEU A 95 -5.64 10.23 0.79
N ALA A 96 -6.73 9.48 0.58
CA ALA A 96 -8.04 10.05 0.27
C ALA A 96 -9.22 9.15 0.68
N LYS A 97 -10.35 9.78 0.97
CA LYS A 97 -11.65 9.13 1.16
C LYS A 97 -12.48 9.38 -0.11
N ILE A 98 -12.92 8.32 -0.77
CA ILE A 98 -13.65 8.38 -2.04
C ILE A 98 -15.13 8.08 -1.79
N ALA A 99 -15.99 9.00 -2.23
CA ALA A 99 -17.44 8.81 -2.14
C ALA A 99 -17.92 7.77 -3.18
N VAL A 100 -18.98 7.03 -2.84
CA VAL A 100 -19.59 6.02 -3.74
C VAL A 100 -19.93 6.63 -5.10
N ALA A 101 -20.54 7.82 -5.08
CA ALA A 101 -20.98 8.51 -6.29
C ALA A 101 -19.81 8.90 -7.21
N GLU A 102 -18.60 9.02 -6.68
CA GLU A 102 -17.40 9.44 -7.41
C GLU A 102 -16.49 8.26 -7.76
N TYR A 103 -16.83 7.04 -7.31
CA TYR A 103 -15.92 5.90 -7.33
C TYR A 103 -15.37 5.60 -8.73
N GLN A 104 -16.24 5.47 -9.73
CA GLN A 104 -15.81 5.16 -11.11
C GLN A 104 -14.92 6.26 -11.69
N ALA A 105 -15.28 7.53 -11.47
CA ALA A 105 -14.49 8.66 -11.92
C ALA A 105 -13.15 8.79 -11.16
N ALA A 106 -13.11 8.43 -9.88
CA ALA A 106 -11.90 8.39 -9.09
C ALA A 106 -10.97 7.26 -9.55
N VAL A 107 -11.48 6.04 -9.81
CA VAL A 107 -10.70 4.92 -10.34
C VAL A 107 -10.06 5.27 -11.67
N ALA A 108 -10.83 5.83 -12.61
CA ALA A 108 -10.31 6.25 -13.90
C ALA A 108 -9.18 7.29 -13.76
N ARG A 109 -9.35 8.28 -12.86
CA ARG A 109 -8.30 9.28 -12.59
C ARG A 109 -7.06 8.68 -11.92
N ILE A 110 -7.25 7.74 -10.99
CA ILE A 110 -6.15 7.01 -10.36
C ILE A 110 -5.37 6.24 -11.42
N GLN A 111 -6.02 5.42 -12.23
CA GLN A 111 -5.37 4.63 -13.27
C GLN A 111 -4.65 5.52 -14.28
N ALA A 112 -5.27 6.61 -14.73
CA ALA A 112 -4.64 7.57 -15.63
C ALA A 112 -3.41 8.23 -15.00
N ALA A 113 -3.48 8.63 -13.71
CA ALA A 113 -2.35 9.23 -13.00
C ALA A 113 -1.21 8.22 -12.79
N LEU A 114 -1.51 6.99 -12.38
CA LEU A 114 -0.50 5.94 -12.19
C LEU A 114 0.13 5.52 -13.52
N ALA A 115 -0.61 5.60 -14.63
CA ALA A 115 -0.10 5.28 -15.95
C ALA A 115 1.10 6.17 -16.35
N THR A 116 1.11 7.44 -15.93
CA THR A 116 2.17 8.42 -16.28
C THR A 116 3.46 8.21 -15.49
N VAL A 117 3.46 7.40 -14.43
CA VAL A 117 4.60 7.24 -13.53
C VAL A 117 5.58 6.21 -14.12
N PRO A 118 6.78 6.61 -14.57
CA PRO A 118 7.74 5.67 -15.12
C PRO A 118 8.23 4.70 -14.04
N VAL A 119 8.49 3.45 -14.44
CA VAL A 119 9.09 2.45 -13.56
C VAL A 119 10.60 2.67 -13.56
N GLU A 120 11.06 3.53 -12.64
CA GLU A 120 12.46 3.86 -12.45
C GLU A 120 12.79 3.81 -10.96
N GLY A 121 13.88 3.13 -10.61
CA GLY A 121 14.26 2.92 -9.22
C GLY A 121 13.45 1.80 -8.55
N ASP A 122 13.48 1.78 -7.23
CA ASP A 122 12.75 0.81 -6.42
C ASP A 122 11.25 1.14 -6.30
N ASP A 123 10.50 0.21 -5.72
CA ASP A 123 9.07 0.36 -5.41
C ASP A 123 8.75 1.59 -4.55
N ARG A 124 9.63 1.95 -3.62
CA ARG A 124 9.48 3.15 -2.79
C ARG A 124 9.55 4.41 -3.65
N VAL A 125 10.57 4.54 -4.51
CA VAL A 125 10.72 5.66 -5.43
C VAL A 125 9.50 5.75 -6.35
N TRP A 126 9.05 4.61 -6.88
CA TRP A 126 7.85 4.56 -7.71
C TRP A 126 6.60 5.02 -6.93
N ALA A 127 6.38 4.51 -5.72
CA ALA A 127 5.21 4.84 -4.92
C ALA A 127 5.15 6.32 -4.53
N LEU A 128 6.30 6.93 -4.22
CA LEU A 128 6.38 8.37 -3.95
C LEU A 128 6.06 9.22 -5.18
N ARG A 129 6.56 8.82 -6.36
CA ARG A 129 6.20 9.47 -7.63
C ARG A 129 4.72 9.26 -7.98
N ALA A 130 4.16 8.10 -7.65
CA ALA A 130 2.74 7.83 -7.79
C ALA A 130 1.89 8.76 -6.92
N VAL A 131 2.29 9.02 -5.67
CA VAL A 131 1.64 10.03 -4.82
C VAL A 131 1.69 11.41 -5.47
N GLN A 132 2.84 11.83 -6.02
CA GLN A 132 2.96 13.11 -6.72
C GLN A 132 2.03 13.19 -7.94
N ALA A 133 1.95 12.14 -8.75
CA ALA A 133 1.05 12.07 -9.90
C ALA A 133 -0.42 12.14 -9.48
N LEU A 134 -0.78 11.49 -8.37
CA LEU A 134 -2.14 11.55 -7.80
C LEU A 134 -2.48 12.95 -7.27
N GLN A 135 -1.51 13.67 -6.70
CA GLN A 135 -1.68 15.08 -6.31
C GLN A 135 -1.89 15.96 -7.55
N ALA A 136 -1.06 15.81 -8.58
CA ALA A 136 -1.17 16.59 -9.82
C ALA A 136 -2.50 16.34 -10.55
N ALA A 137 -3.03 15.12 -10.48
CA ALA A 137 -4.34 14.75 -11.02
C ALA A 137 -5.54 15.18 -10.13
N GLY A 138 -5.29 15.83 -8.99
CA GLY A 138 -6.33 16.27 -8.06
C GLY A 138 -7.11 15.12 -7.41
N VAL A 139 -6.51 13.92 -7.34
CA VAL A 139 -7.10 12.76 -6.67
C VAL A 139 -6.93 12.85 -5.16
N ILE A 140 -5.77 13.36 -4.72
CA ILE A 140 -5.40 13.49 -3.31
C ILE A 140 -4.94 14.90 -3.01
N ASN A 141 -4.99 15.27 -1.73
CA ASN A 141 -4.39 16.51 -1.24
C ASN A 141 -3.63 16.19 0.05
N LEU A 142 -2.30 16.27 0.01
CA LEU A 142 -1.47 16.15 1.20
C LEU A 142 -1.69 17.39 2.06
N ALA A 143 -1.88 17.20 3.36
CA ALA A 143 -2.24 18.27 4.28
C ALA A 143 -1.45 18.17 5.57
N GLY A 144 -1.49 19.24 6.37
CA GLY A 144 -0.84 19.28 7.67
C GLY A 144 0.68 19.39 7.57
N ASP A 145 1.39 18.46 8.22
CA ASP A 145 2.85 18.45 8.33
C ASP A 145 3.53 17.73 7.15
N VAL A 146 2.74 17.12 6.27
CA VAL A 146 3.23 16.47 5.04
C VAL A 146 2.91 17.38 3.86
N ARG A 147 3.93 18.08 3.36
CA ARG A 147 3.77 19.05 2.26
C ARG A 147 4.13 18.48 0.91
N ASP A 148 5.03 17.51 0.90
CA ASP A 148 5.51 16.85 -0.30
C ASP A 148 5.79 15.36 -0.05
N SER A 149 6.29 14.68 -1.08
CA SER A 149 6.63 13.26 -1.03
C SER A 149 7.81 12.95 -0.10
N ALA A 150 8.73 13.90 0.13
CA ALA A 150 9.88 13.69 1.00
C ALA A 150 9.47 13.72 2.48
N ASP A 151 8.55 14.63 2.83
CA ASP A 151 7.91 14.61 4.15
C ASP A 151 7.10 13.33 4.36
N LEU A 152 6.37 12.90 3.33
CA LEU A 152 5.59 11.66 3.38
C LEU A 152 6.50 10.45 3.61
N GLU A 153 7.61 10.35 2.88
CA GLU A 153 8.57 9.26 3.01
C GLU A 153 9.07 9.12 4.45
N LYS A 154 9.53 10.23 5.06
CA LYS A 154 10.02 10.24 6.44
C LYS A 154 8.97 9.76 7.42
N VAL A 155 7.76 10.28 7.30
CA VAL A 155 6.64 9.94 8.19
C VAL A 155 6.26 8.46 8.05
N VAL A 156 6.20 7.96 6.81
CA VAL A 156 5.82 6.59 6.50
C VAL A 156 6.89 5.59 6.96
N LEU A 157 8.18 5.90 6.76
CA LEU A 157 9.28 5.05 7.21
C LEU A 157 9.32 4.92 8.74
N VAL A 158 9.29 6.05 9.46
CA VAL A 158 9.30 6.03 10.93
C VAL A 158 8.12 5.25 11.49
N ALA A 159 6.93 5.45 10.90
CA ALA A 159 5.74 4.71 11.32
C ALA A 159 5.83 3.21 10.99
N GLY A 160 6.36 2.84 9.81
CA GLY A 160 6.57 1.45 9.42
C GLY A 160 7.56 0.74 10.36
N GLU A 161 8.67 1.38 10.69
CA GLU A 161 9.67 0.86 11.62
C GLU A 161 9.11 0.67 13.04
N GLU A 162 8.35 1.64 13.54
CA GLU A 162 7.66 1.54 14.84
C GLU A 162 6.68 0.36 14.87
N VAL A 163 5.92 0.14 13.78
CA VAL A 163 5.01 -1.00 13.68
C VAL A 163 5.78 -2.32 13.72
N VAL A 164 6.89 -2.44 12.97
CA VAL A 164 7.73 -3.63 13.00
C VAL A 164 8.31 -3.88 14.40
N ASP A 165 8.84 -2.84 15.06
CA ASP A 165 9.35 -2.96 16.44
C ASP A 165 8.27 -3.46 17.40
N ARG A 166 7.04 -2.94 17.29
CA ARG A 166 5.91 -3.40 18.10
C ARG A 166 5.55 -4.85 17.83
N ILE A 167 5.56 -5.30 16.57
CA ILE A 167 5.31 -6.71 16.22
C ILE A 167 6.42 -7.60 16.80
N GLN A 168 7.69 -7.24 16.61
CA GLN A 168 8.84 -8.00 17.11
C GLN A 168 8.84 -8.09 18.64
N ARG A 169 8.45 -7.02 19.33
CA ARG A 169 8.30 -6.97 20.80
C ARG A 169 6.99 -7.57 21.31
N ARG A 170 6.16 -8.15 20.43
CA ARG A 170 4.84 -8.73 20.76
C ARG A 170 3.87 -7.75 21.42
N ARG A 171 3.99 -6.45 21.08
CA ARG A 171 3.11 -5.34 21.49
C ARG A 171 2.03 -5.00 20.46
N LEU A 172 2.05 -5.69 19.32
CA LEU A 172 1.07 -5.61 18.26
C LEU A 172 0.99 -6.97 17.59
N GLU A 173 -0.22 -7.42 17.30
CA GLU A 173 -0.47 -8.63 16.54
C GLU A 173 -1.53 -8.32 15.48
N ILE A 174 -1.19 -8.50 14.21
CA ILE A 174 -2.09 -8.21 13.10
C ILE A 174 -2.76 -9.53 12.69
N ARG A 175 -3.99 -9.77 13.16
CA ARG A 175 -4.76 -10.99 12.85
C ARG A 175 -5.84 -10.75 11.80
N SER A 176 -6.25 -9.49 11.65
CA SER A 176 -7.35 -9.08 10.80
C SER A 176 -7.11 -7.68 10.22
N VAL A 177 -7.94 -7.29 9.26
CA VAL A 177 -7.85 -5.98 8.60
C VAL A 177 -7.99 -4.81 9.60
N ARG A 178 -8.71 -5.00 10.73
CA ARG A 178 -8.86 -3.99 11.78
C ARG A 178 -7.57 -3.71 12.52
N ASP A 179 -6.75 -4.74 12.67
CA ASP A 179 -5.53 -4.69 13.47
C ASP A 179 -4.40 -3.99 12.69
N ILE A 180 -4.57 -3.78 11.37
CA ILE A 180 -3.61 -3.06 10.54
C ILE A 180 -3.62 -1.59 10.98
N PRO A 181 -2.50 -1.07 11.51
CA PRO A 181 -2.35 0.35 11.80
C PRO A 181 -2.70 1.22 10.59
N VAL A 182 -3.60 2.18 10.81
CA VAL A 182 -3.98 3.19 9.81
C VAL A 182 -3.50 4.57 10.25
N GLY A 183 -2.61 5.15 9.46
CA GLY A 183 -2.18 6.54 9.58
C GLY A 183 -3.10 7.51 8.85
N GLU A 184 -3.55 8.58 9.52
CA GLU A 184 -4.12 9.74 8.83
C GLU A 184 -3.09 10.87 8.81
N LEU A 185 -2.85 11.47 7.63
CA LEU A 185 -1.86 12.53 7.43
C LEU A 185 -2.32 13.91 7.96
N ARG A 186 -3.02 13.97 9.10
CA ARG A 186 -3.47 15.25 9.70
C ARG A 186 -2.49 15.72 10.77
N LYS A 187 -2.39 17.07 10.91
CA LYS A 187 -1.51 17.80 11.87
C LYS A 187 -1.36 17.05 13.19
N GLY A 188 -0.11 16.81 13.58
CA GLY A 188 0.25 16.40 14.93
C GLY A 188 -0.49 15.16 15.44
N TRP A 189 0.24 14.04 15.46
CA TRP A 189 -0.04 12.80 16.21
C TRP A 189 -0.76 11.65 15.51
N TRP A 190 0.02 10.57 15.42
CA TRP A 190 -0.33 9.16 15.33
C TRP A 190 -1.00 8.65 16.63
N ARG A 191 -2.18 9.16 16.98
CA ARG A 191 -2.92 8.66 18.16
C ARG A 191 -4.19 7.93 17.75
N LYS A 192 -4.01 6.72 17.24
CA LYS A 192 -4.86 5.53 17.49
C LYS A 192 -4.36 4.39 16.63
N ILE A 193 -3.33 3.70 17.12
CA ILE A 193 -3.22 2.27 16.88
C ILE A 193 -4.08 1.66 17.98
N VAL A 194 -5.38 1.49 17.68
CA VAL A 194 -6.28 0.67 18.52
C VAL A 194 -6.03 -0.78 18.15
#